data_AF-A0A4T0RD97-F1
#
_entry.id   AF-A0A4T0RD97-F1
#
_cell.length_a   1.000
_cell.length_b   1.000
_cell.length_c   1.000
_cell.angle_alpha   90.00
_cell.angle_beta   90.00
_cell.angle_gamma   90.00
#
_symmetry.space_group_name_H-M   'P 1'
#
loop_
_entity.id
_entity.type
_entity.pdbx_description
1 polymer ?
#
loop_
_entity_poly.entity_id
_entity_poly.type
_entity_poly.pdbx_seq_one_letter_code
_entity_poly.pdbx_strand_id
1 'polypeptide(L)'
;MSDKIQSAIDFLNDSNTQSTSLESRLQFLQSKGLTEAEINTALASANNNRRNIYLAQQPGYQLERDWRDYFIMAVVSGGLVYGIGTLARRYLWPHLQPPTSTQYESDLEALNSKFDQAESTINELRTDTAAIKDSLVGQQEKVNETVVEIERAIESIKSNEKRSRTEIDGVVREIADIKAQIPKLVESQQQSQSNTLSDLQSELKSLKSLISSRQNTGATSPSSSIQIGKPQIPAWQLATANGATSPSTNSQ
;
A
#
# COMPACT_ATOMS: atom_id res chain seq x y z
N MET A 1 13.52 2.59 42.06
CA MET A 1 13.54 2.65 40.58
C MET A 1 13.94 4.04 40.09
N SER A 2 13.42 5.12 40.70
CA SER A 2 13.73 6.50 40.33
C SER A 2 15.20 6.93 40.51
N ASP A 3 15.93 6.37 41.48
CA ASP A 3 17.34 6.74 41.72
C ASP A 3 18.27 6.36 40.57
N LYS A 4 17.96 5.27 39.86
CA LYS A 4 18.72 4.84 38.67
C LYS A 4 18.54 5.81 37.51
N ILE A 5 17.32 6.31 37.32
CA ILE A 5 17.00 7.30 36.27
C ILE A 5 17.66 8.64 36.61
N GLN A 6 17.63 9.07 37.87
CA GLN A 6 18.29 10.32 38.29
C GLN A 6 19.80 10.26 38.11
N SER A 7 20.44 9.15 38.53
CA SER A 7 21.88 8.92 38.31
C SER A 7 22.23 8.88 36.82
N ALA A 8 21.35 8.36 35.97
CA ALA A 8 21.52 8.39 34.52
C ALA A 8 21.39 9.81 33.94
N ILE A 9 20.45 10.63 34.44
CA ILE A 9 20.29 12.03 34.03
C ILE A 9 21.53 12.85 34.40
N ASP A 10 22.06 12.66 35.62
CA ASP A 10 23.26 13.36 36.08
C ASP A 10 24.50 12.95 35.26
N PHE A 11 24.65 11.66 34.98
CA PHE A 11 25.70 11.15 34.09
C PHE A 11 25.60 11.77 32.69
N LEU A 12 24.40 11.85 32.11
CA LEU A 12 24.17 12.42 30.78
C LEU A 12 24.37 13.95 30.72
N ASN A 13 24.22 14.65 31.85
CA ASN A 13 24.47 16.09 31.95
C ASN A 13 25.94 16.45 32.19
N ASP A 14 26.78 15.52 32.64
CA ASP A 14 28.20 15.75 32.84
C ASP A 14 28.94 16.06 31.52
N SER A 15 29.80 17.08 31.52
CA SER A 15 30.51 17.58 30.32
C SER A 15 31.42 16.52 29.70
N ASN A 16 32.00 15.63 30.50
CA ASN A 16 32.86 14.54 30.00
C ASN A 16 32.08 13.41 29.35
N THR A 17 30.84 13.18 29.77
CA THR A 17 29.96 12.17 29.17
C THR A 17 29.39 12.65 27.83
N GLN A 18 29.26 13.97 27.66
CA GLN A 18 28.73 14.55 26.43
C GLN A 18 29.67 14.41 25.24
N SER A 19 30.98 14.42 25.49
CA SER A 19 32.01 14.33 24.45
C SER A 19 32.21 12.89 23.94
N THR A 20 31.66 11.87 24.61
CA THR A 20 31.71 10.48 24.13
C THR A 20 30.57 10.16 23.17
N SER A 21 30.74 9.13 22.34
CA SER A 21 29.73 8.71 21.36
C SER A 21 28.44 8.27 22.07
N LEU A 22 27.30 8.39 21.37
CA LEU A 22 26.00 8.01 21.95
C LEU A 22 25.97 6.52 22.31
N GLU A 23 26.55 5.68 21.46
CA GLU A 23 26.64 4.23 21.65
C GLU A 23 27.39 3.85 22.94
N SER A 24 28.52 4.52 23.21
CA SER A 24 29.28 4.29 24.47
C SER A 24 28.49 4.72 25.71
N ARG A 25 27.65 5.76 25.61
CA ARG A 25 26.76 6.18 26.71
C ARG A 25 25.63 5.17 26.94
N LEU A 26 25.03 4.68 25.86
CA LEU A 26 23.99 3.64 25.89
C LEU A 26 24.53 2.35 26.50
N GLN A 27 25.70 1.89 26.08
CA GLN A 27 26.35 0.70 26.60
C GLN A 27 26.71 0.84 28.10
N PHE A 28 27.17 2.02 28.52
CA PHE A 28 27.42 2.29 29.93
C PHE A 28 26.14 2.23 30.76
N LEU A 29 25.05 2.88 30.32
CA LEU A 29 23.77 2.84 31.01
C LEU A 29 23.16 1.43 31.04
N GLN A 30 23.33 0.65 29.97
CA GLN A 30 22.92 -0.76 29.92
C GLN A 30 23.75 -1.62 30.88
N SER A 31 25.07 -1.42 30.95
CA SER A 31 25.94 -2.13 31.91
C SER A 31 25.66 -1.76 33.37
N LYS A 32 25.12 -0.56 33.62
CA LYS A 32 24.60 -0.12 34.92
C LYS A 32 23.26 -0.78 35.28
N GLY A 33 22.73 -1.65 34.42
CA GLY A 33 21.51 -2.41 34.64
C GLY A 33 20.25 -1.56 34.52
N LEU A 34 20.25 -0.58 33.62
CA LEU A 34 19.05 0.13 33.18
C LEU A 34 18.46 -0.57 31.96
N THR A 35 17.13 -0.64 31.93
CA THR A 35 16.40 -1.12 30.77
C THR A 35 16.35 -0.05 29.67
N GLU A 36 16.17 -0.47 28.42
CA GLU A 36 16.07 0.47 27.28
C GLU A 36 14.96 1.50 27.45
N ALA A 37 13.86 1.13 28.12
CA ALA A 37 12.77 2.04 28.44
C ALA A 37 13.21 3.16 29.40
N GLU A 38 13.95 2.83 30.47
CA GLU A 38 14.45 3.81 31.45
C GLU A 38 15.53 4.71 30.85
N ILE A 39 16.38 4.19 29.96
CA ILE A 39 17.40 4.95 29.25
C ILE A 39 16.77 6.03 28.37
N ASN A 40 15.70 5.69 27.64
CA ASN A 40 14.97 6.66 26.81
C ASN A 40 14.34 7.77 27.65
N THR A 41 13.76 7.44 28.82
CA THR A 41 13.20 8.45 29.74
C THR A 41 14.29 9.37 30.32
N ALA A 42 15.46 8.82 30.67
CA ALA A 42 16.58 9.61 31.16
C ALA A 42 17.16 10.55 30.09
N LEU A 43 17.31 10.07 28.84
CA LEU A 43 17.76 10.88 27.71
C LEU A 43 16.80 12.04 27.40
N ALA A 44 15.49 11.76 27.39
CA ALA A 44 14.48 12.78 27.19
C ALA A 44 14.53 13.86 28.30
N SER A 45 14.71 13.44 29.55
CA SER A 45 14.78 14.34 30.71
C SER A 45 16.07 15.16 30.74
N ALA A 46 17.22 14.56 30.41
CA ALA A 46 18.51 15.25 30.32
C ALA A 46 18.49 16.33 29.22
N ASN A 47 17.88 16.04 28.07
CA ASN A 47 17.71 17.02 26.99
C ASN A 47 16.82 18.21 27.37
N ASN A 48 15.85 17.99 28.27
CA ASN A 48 14.97 19.04 28.79
C ASN A 48 15.69 19.92 29.84
N ASN A 49 16.45 19.30 30.75
CA ASN A 49 17.25 20.04 31.75
C ASN A 49 18.25 21.01 31.10
N ARG A 50 18.91 20.57 30.02
CA ARG A 50 19.85 21.39 29.25
C ARG A 50 19.20 22.64 28.67
N ARG A 51 17.94 22.54 28.21
CA ARG A 51 17.20 23.70 27.70
C ARG A 51 16.93 24.72 28.81
N ASN A 52 16.70 24.27 30.04
CA ASN A 52 16.34 25.14 31.16
C ASN A 52 17.53 25.94 31.71
N ILE A 53 18.75 25.40 31.65
CA ILE A 53 19.97 26.07 32.15
C ILE A 53 20.32 27.32 31.34
N TYR A 54 19.99 27.39 30.05
CA TYR A 54 20.29 28.58 29.22
C TYR A 54 19.36 29.77 29.47
N LEU A 55 18.21 29.58 30.13
CA LEU A 55 17.24 30.66 30.40
C LEU A 55 17.37 31.26 31.81
N ALA A 56 18.20 30.68 32.69
CA ALA A 56 18.27 31.06 34.11
C ALA A 56 19.58 31.74 34.55
N GLN A 57 20.54 31.99 33.66
CA GLN A 57 21.85 32.54 34.03
C GLN A 57 22.10 33.94 33.43
N GLN A 58 21.75 35.00 34.17
CA GLN A 58 22.44 36.29 34.05
C GLN A 58 23.27 36.53 35.31
N PRO A 59 24.61 36.73 35.22
CA PRO A 59 25.41 37.10 36.37
C PRO A 59 25.13 38.57 36.73
N GLY A 60 24.55 38.81 37.90
CA GLY A 60 24.39 40.15 38.45
C GLY A 60 25.72 40.63 39.03
N TYR A 61 26.38 41.57 38.36
CA TYR A 61 27.49 42.31 38.92
C TYR A 61 26.94 43.29 39.98
N GLN A 62 27.31 43.11 41.24
CA GLN A 62 27.02 44.08 42.30
C GLN A 62 28.13 45.14 42.28
N LEU A 63 27.85 46.33 41.73
CA LEU A 63 28.76 47.47 41.76
C LEU A 63 28.67 48.18 43.11
N GLU A 64 29.72 48.12 43.93
CA GLU A 64 30.00 49.19 44.89
C GLU A 64 30.31 50.44 44.06
N ARG A 65 29.38 51.41 44.07
CA ARG A 65 29.48 52.65 43.28
C ARG A 65 30.47 53.59 43.94
N ASP A 66 31.75 53.32 43.72
CA ASP A 66 32.81 54.25 44.05
C ASP A 66 32.67 55.52 43.21
N TRP A 67 32.91 56.68 43.81
CA TRP A 67 33.01 57.96 43.08
C TRP A 67 34.01 57.91 41.91
N ARG A 68 34.96 56.96 41.96
CA ARG A 68 35.90 56.63 40.88
C ARG A 68 35.18 56.05 39.67
N ASP A 69 34.15 55.26 39.88
CA ASP A 69 33.35 54.67 38.82
C ASP A 69 32.44 55.73 38.17
N TYR A 70 31.99 56.73 38.92
CA TYR A 70 31.37 57.94 38.33
C TYR A 70 32.35 58.75 37.49
N PHE A 71 33.62 58.86 37.93
CA PHE A 71 34.65 59.52 37.14
C PHE A 71 35.00 58.71 35.88
N ILE A 72 35.16 57.39 35.98
CA ILE A 72 35.41 56.50 34.84
C ILE A 72 34.22 56.54 33.88
N MET A 73 32.99 56.44 34.36
CA MET A 73 31.78 56.61 33.54
C MET A 73 31.73 57.99 32.89
N ALA A 74 32.09 59.07 33.58
CA ALA A 74 32.10 60.42 33.02
C ALA A 74 33.16 60.59 31.93
N VAL A 75 34.36 60.06 32.14
CA VAL A 75 35.45 60.14 31.15
C VAL A 75 35.17 59.23 29.95
N VAL A 76 34.68 58.01 30.18
CA VAL A 76 34.34 57.06 29.11
C VAL A 76 33.12 57.53 28.31
N SER A 77 32.05 58.01 28.98
CA SER A 77 30.89 58.58 28.30
C SER A 77 31.23 59.89 27.58
N GLY A 78 32.05 60.74 28.19
CA GLY A 78 32.57 61.96 27.56
C GLY A 78 33.40 61.66 26.32
N GLY A 79 34.28 60.65 26.38
CA GLY A 79 35.08 60.18 25.25
C GLY A 79 34.22 59.60 24.12
N LEU A 80 33.19 58.81 24.45
CA LEU A 80 32.24 58.28 23.47
C LEU A 80 31.41 59.38 22.81
N VAL A 81 30.86 60.31 23.59
CA VAL A 81 30.06 61.43 23.08
C VAL A 81 30.93 62.35 22.20
N TYR A 82 32.17 62.62 22.60
CA TYR A 82 33.10 63.41 21.81
C TYR A 82 33.55 62.68 20.53
N GLY A 83 33.79 61.36 20.61
CA GLY A 83 34.11 60.52 19.45
C GLY A 83 32.98 60.51 18.42
N ILE A 84 31.74 60.28 18.85
CA ILE A 84 30.57 60.28 17.97
C ILE A 84 30.31 61.68 17.40
N GLY A 85 30.40 62.73 18.21
CA GLY A 85 30.18 64.11 17.76
C GLY A 85 31.21 64.59 16.74
N THR A 86 32.47 64.20 16.90
CA THR A 86 33.54 64.55 15.96
C THR A 86 33.45 63.76 14.65
N LEU A 87 33.09 62.48 14.70
CA LEU A 87 32.79 61.69 13.49
C LEU A 87 31.57 62.25 12.74
N ALA A 88 30.50 62.61 13.46
CA ALA A 88 29.31 63.15 12.84
C ALA A 88 29.57 64.50 12.15
N ARG A 89 30.30 65.40 12.82
CA ARG A 89 30.65 66.71 12.24
C ARG A 89 31.59 66.60 11.05
N ARG A 90 32.54 65.66 11.07
CA ARG A 90 33.58 65.56 10.04
C ARG A 90 33.20 64.66 8.87
N TYR A 91 32.32 63.68 9.07
CA TYR A 91 32.06 62.63 8.09
C TYR A 91 30.59 62.51 7.70
N LEU A 92 29.64 62.64 8.64
CA LEU A 92 28.21 62.55 8.33
C LEU A 92 27.65 63.85 7.73
N TRP A 93 27.99 65.00 8.30
CA TRP A 93 27.51 66.31 7.81
C TRP A 93 27.84 66.57 6.32
N PRO A 94 29.06 66.29 5.81
CA PRO A 94 29.33 66.42 4.38
C PRO A 94 28.70 65.32 3.50
N HIS A 95 28.20 64.21 4.07
CA HIS A 95 27.53 63.11 3.33
C HIS A 95 26.00 63.15 3.42
N LEU A 96 25.44 64.06 4.24
CA LEU A 96 24.01 64.29 4.38
C LEU A 96 23.50 65.44 3.50
N GLN A 97 24.30 65.92 2.54
CA GLN A 97 23.76 66.73 1.46
C GLN A 97 22.74 65.87 0.71
N PRO A 98 21.47 66.30 0.58
CA PRO A 98 20.44 65.48 -0.03
C PRO A 98 20.88 65.14 -1.47
N PRO A 99 21.07 63.84 -1.79
CA PRO A 99 21.41 63.43 -3.13
C PRO A 99 20.30 63.87 -4.10
N THR A 100 20.71 64.25 -5.30
CA THR A 100 19.91 64.81 -6.39
C THR A 100 18.61 64.01 -6.62
N SER A 101 17.50 64.70 -6.88
CA SER A 101 16.13 64.17 -7.06
C SER A 101 15.99 62.94 -7.98
N THR A 102 16.97 62.70 -8.86
CA THR A 102 16.97 61.61 -9.83
C THR A 102 17.07 60.22 -9.21
N GLN A 103 17.75 60.04 -8.08
CA GLN A 103 17.86 58.73 -7.41
C GLN A 103 16.56 58.33 -6.69
N TYR A 104 15.78 59.31 -6.25
CA TYR A 104 14.47 59.08 -5.63
C TYR A 104 13.42 58.66 -6.67
N GLU A 105 13.44 59.29 -7.84
CA GLU A 105 12.57 58.91 -8.95
C GLU A 105 12.85 57.47 -9.41
N SER A 106 14.14 57.09 -9.52
CA SER A 106 14.50 55.70 -9.84
C SER A 106 14.09 54.70 -8.76
N ASP A 107 14.14 55.09 -7.48
CA ASP A 107 13.73 54.21 -6.38
C ASP A 107 12.21 54.08 -6.30
N LEU A 108 11.45 55.14 -6.58
CA LEU A 108 9.99 55.07 -6.73
C LEU A 108 9.57 54.18 -7.90
N GLU A 109 10.25 54.28 -9.03
CA GLU A 109 10.00 53.41 -10.19
C GLU A 109 10.34 51.95 -9.86
N ALA A 110 11.47 51.70 -9.19
CA ALA A 110 11.84 50.38 -8.71
C ALA A 110 10.82 49.82 -7.71
N LEU A 111 10.32 50.65 -6.79
CA LEU A 111 9.32 50.24 -5.79
C LEU A 111 7.98 49.92 -6.44
N ASN A 112 7.50 50.74 -7.37
CA ASN A 112 6.28 50.47 -8.14
C ASN A 112 6.41 49.17 -8.94
N SER A 113 7.56 48.93 -9.60
CA SER A 113 7.81 47.68 -10.29
C SER A 113 7.74 46.46 -9.36
N LYS A 114 8.21 46.58 -8.11
CA LYS A 114 8.07 45.52 -7.10
C LYS A 114 6.63 45.34 -6.62
N PHE A 115 5.85 46.40 -6.52
CA PHE A 115 4.42 46.30 -6.21
C PHE A 115 3.64 45.63 -7.33
N ASP A 116 3.90 45.97 -8.59
CA ASP A 116 3.28 45.32 -9.75
C ASP A 116 3.63 43.82 -9.78
N GLN A 117 4.89 43.47 -9.48
CA GLN A 117 5.34 42.08 -9.35
C GLN A 117 4.67 41.36 -8.17
N ALA A 118 4.45 42.05 -7.05
CA ALA A 118 3.75 41.50 -5.89
C ALA A 118 2.26 41.30 -6.19
N GLU A 119 1.63 42.22 -6.90
CA GLU A 119 0.22 42.11 -7.31
C GLU A 119 0.03 40.95 -8.29
N SER A 120 0.94 40.78 -9.25
CA SER A 120 0.88 39.65 -10.18
C SER A 120 1.03 38.31 -9.45
N THR A 121 1.99 38.20 -8.52
CA THR A 121 2.17 36.97 -7.73
C THR A 121 1.01 36.69 -6.79
N ILE A 122 0.36 37.71 -6.22
CA ILE A 122 -0.87 37.52 -5.43
C ILE A 122 -2.03 37.03 -6.32
N ASN A 123 -2.16 37.54 -7.54
CA ASN A 123 -3.18 37.07 -8.47
C ASN A 123 -2.91 35.64 -8.95
N GLU A 124 -1.65 35.30 -9.19
CA GLU A 124 -1.21 33.93 -9.48
C GLU A 124 -1.54 33.00 -8.31
N LEU A 125 -1.16 33.36 -7.09
CA LEU A 125 -1.46 32.57 -5.88
C LEU A 125 -2.97 32.40 -5.66
N ARG A 126 -3.79 33.41 -5.95
CA ARG A 126 -5.26 33.29 -5.89
C ARG A 126 -5.78 32.30 -6.92
N THR A 127 -5.23 32.34 -8.13
CA THR A 127 -5.59 31.42 -9.22
C THR A 127 -5.16 29.99 -8.89
N ASP A 128 -3.94 29.80 -8.41
CA ASP A 128 -3.43 28.50 -7.97
C ASP A 128 -4.25 27.95 -6.81
N THR A 129 -4.63 28.80 -5.84
CA THR A 129 -5.49 28.39 -4.72
C THR A 129 -6.87 27.95 -5.20
N ALA A 130 -7.45 28.66 -6.18
CA ALA A 130 -8.72 28.28 -6.78
C ALA A 130 -8.61 26.94 -7.54
N ALA A 131 -7.57 26.78 -8.37
CA ALA A 131 -7.30 25.55 -9.10
C ALA A 131 -7.05 24.35 -8.17
N ILE A 132 -6.30 24.55 -7.08
CA ILE A 132 -6.07 23.52 -6.05
C ILE A 132 -7.40 23.16 -5.37
N LYS A 133 -8.23 24.13 -5.01
CA LYS A 133 -9.54 23.87 -4.41
C LYS A 133 -10.45 23.08 -5.36
N ASP A 134 -10.53 23.46 -6.63
CA ASP A 134 -11.35 22.78 -7.62
C ASP A 134 -10.82 21.35 -7.88
N SER A 135 -9.51 21.16 -7.94
CA SER A 135 -8.90 19.83 -8.09
C SER A 135 -9.10 18.95 -6.85
N LEU A 136 -9.09 19.51 -5.63
CA LEU A 136 -9.43 18.80 -4.40
C LEU A 136 -10.87 18.30 -4.42
N VAL A 137 -11.82 19.13 -4.86
CA VAL A 137 -13.23 18.74 -5.00
C VAL A 137 -13.38 17.61 -6.03
N GLY A 138 -12.74 17.74 -7.19
CA GLY A 138 -12.75 16.69 -8.22
C GLY A 138 -12.08 15.40 -7.77
N GLN A 139 -10.97 15.48 -7.02
CA GLN A 139 -10.32 14.30 -6.43
C GLN A 139 -11.21 13.64 -5.37
N GLN A 140 -11.90 14.41 -4.53
CA GLN A 140 -12.80 13.86 -3.52
C GLN A 140 -14.00 13.13 -4.13
N GLU A 141 -14.57 13.66 -5.23
CA GLU A 141 -15.63 12.99 -5.97
C GLU A 141 -15.13 11.68 -6.59
N LYS A 142 -13.97 11.70 -7.26
CA LYS A 142 -13.37 10.50 -7.85
C LYS A 142 -13.00 9.45 -6.79
N VAL A 143 -12.49 9.87 -5.64
CA VAL A 143 -12.20 8.96 -4.52
C VAL A 143 -13.50 8.33 -4.02
N ASN A 144 -14.57 9.10 -3.79
CA ASN A 144 -15.85 8.55 -3.38
C ASN A 144 -16.43 7.56 -4.41
N GLU A 145 -16.31 7.85 -5.71
CA GLU A 145 -16.70 6.94 -6.78
C GLU A 145 -15.92 5.62 -6.72
N THR A 146 -14.59 5.70 -6.60
CA THR A 146 -13.74 4.50 -6.50
C THR A 146 -14.02 3.69 -5.24
N VAL A 147 -14.38 4.33 -4.12
CA VAL A 147 -14.79 3.63 -2.89
C VAL A 147 -16.08 2.84 -3.13
N VAL A 148 -17.07 3.44 -3.79
CA VAL A 148 -18.33 2.74 -4.13
C VAL A 148 -18.09 1.59 -5.11
N GLU A 149 -17.18 1.76 -6.07
CA GLU A 149 -16.80 0.68 -7.00
C GLU A 149 -16.09 -0.46 -6.27
N ILE A 150 -15.18 -0.15 -5.35
CA ILE A 150 -14.51 -1.14 -4.49
C ILE A 150 -15.54 -1.88 -3.63
N GLU A 151 -16.50 -1.20 -3.01
CA GLU A 151 -17.57 -1.84 -2.26
C GLU A 151 -18.39 -2.79 -3.12
N ARG A 152 -18.74 -2.39 -4.35
CA ARG A 152 -19.43 -3.27 -5.32
C ARG A 152 -18.58 -4.46 -5.74
N ALA A 153 -17.28 -4.26 -5.96
CA ALA A 153 -16.35 -5.33 -6.30
C ALA A 153 -16.21 -6.33 -5.14
N ILE A 154 -16.18 -5.85 -3.89
CA ILE A 154 -16.15 -6.71 -2.70
C ILE A 154 -17.46 -7.50 -2.59
N GLU A 155 -18.62 -6.87 -2.81
CA GLU A 155 -19.90 -7.57 -2.77
C GLU A 155 -20.04 -8.61 -3.90
N SER A 156 -19.53 -8.33 -5.09
CA SER A 156 -19.51 -9.28 -6.21
C SER A 156 -18.54 -10.44 -5.94
N ILE A 157 -17.36 -10.18 -5.36
CA ILE A 157 -16.42 -11.23 -4.92
C ILE A 157 -17.05 -12.10 -3.84
N LYS A 158 -17.68 -11.49 -2.83
CA LYS A 158 -18.33 -12.20 -1.72
C LYS A 158 -19.50 -13.06 -2.20
N SER A 159 -20.32 -12.55 -3.10
CA SER A 159 -21.43 -13.31 -3.69
C SER A 159 -20.93 -14.44 -4.60
N ASN A 160 -19.86 -14.19 -5.38
CA ASN A 160 -19.20 -15.22 -6.18
C ASN A 160 -18.55 -16.31 -5.31
N GLU A 161 -17.92 -15.95 -4.20
CA GLU A 161 -17.36 -16.93 -3.26
C GLU A 161 -18.47 -17.81 -2.67
N LYS A 162 -19.59 -17.21 -2.26
CA LYS A 162 -20.76 -17.97 -1.76
C LYS A 162 -21.33 -18.91 -2.82
N ARG A 163 -21.39 -18.45 -4.07
CA ARG A 163 -21.81 -19.28 -5.21
C ARG A 163 -20.83 -20.42 -5.44
N SER A 164 -19.53 -20.14 -5.48
CA SER A 164 -18.47 -21.14 -5.65
C SER A 164 -18.48 -22.18 -4.54
N ARG A 165 -18.69 -21.79 -3.27
CA ARG A 165 -18.88 -22.75 -2.16
C ARG A 165 -20.09 -23.66 -2.38
N THR A 166 -21.21 -23.08 -2.82
CA THR A 166 -22.42 -23.86 -3.12
C THR A 166 -22.20 -24.82 -4.29
N GLU A 167 -21.49 -24.38 -5.33
CA GLU A 167 -21.11 -25.20 -6.48
C GLU A 167 -20.14 -26.32 -6.07
N ILE A 168 -19.14 -26.04 -5.24
CA ILE A 168 -18.22 -27.06 -4.70
C ILE A 168 -18.99 -28.11 -3.89
N ASP A 169 -19.90 -27.69 -3.01
CA ASP A 169 -20.74 -28.62 -2.26
C ASP A 169 -21.63 -29.46 -3.19
N GLY A 170 -22.12 -28.87 -4.29
CA GLY A 170 -22.84 -29.58 -5.34
C GLY A 170 -21.99 -30.65 -6.02
N VAL A 171 -20.81 -30.25 -6.51
CA VAL A 171 -19.84 -31.13 -7.18
C VAL A 171 -19.41 -32.28 -6.26
N VAL A 172 -19.18 -32.03 -4.97
CA VAL A 172 -18.84 -33.09 -4.01
C VAL A 172 -19.97 -34.12 -3.88
N ARG A 173 -21.24 -33.68 -3.90
CA ARG A 173 -22.40 -34.59 -3.89
C ARG A 173 -22.52 -35.38 -5.20
N GLU A 174 -22.33 -34.73 -6.35
CA GLU A 174 -22.33 -35.40 -7.65
C GLU A 174 -21.21 -36.44 -7.74
N ILE A 175 -20.01 -36.11 -7.27
CA ILE A 175 -18.89 -37.07 -7.18
C ILE A 175 -19.24 -38.24 -6.26
N ALA A 176 -19.91 -38.00 -5.13
CA ALA A 176 -20.35 -39.06 -4.23
C ALA A 176 -21.38 -39.99 -4.88
N ASP A 177 -22.31 -39.42 -5.66
CA ASP A 177 -23.31 -40.20 -6.41
C ASP A 177 -22.67 -41.00 -7.55
N ILE A 178 -21.78 -40.39 -8.34
CA ILE A 178 -21.00 -41.08 -9.37
C ILE A 178 -20.21 -42.24 -8.75
N LYS A 179 -19.55 -42.01 -7.62
CA LYS A 179 -18.82 -43.05 -6.89
C LYS A 179 -19.73 -44.20 -6.47
N ALA A 180 -20.99 -43.94 -6.12
CA ALA A 180 -21.97 -44.97 -5.79
C ALA A 180 -22.52 -45.71 -7.02
N GLN A 181 -22.60 -45.04 -8.18
CA GLN A 181 -23.11 -45.60 -9.42
C GLN A 181 -22.06 -46.44 -10.18
N ILE A 182 -20.77 -46.12 -10.08
CA ILE A 182 -19.68 -46.89 -10.71
C ILE A 182 -19.79 -48.40 -10.44
N PRO A 183 -19.88 -48.88 -9.18
CA PRO A 183 -19.98 -50.32 -8.93
C PRO A 183 -21.27 -50.93 -9.49
N LYS A 184 -22.40 -50.21 -9.43
CA LYS A 184 -23.68 -50.67 -10.00
C LYS A 184 -23.64 -50.78 -11.52
N LEU A 185 -22.99 -49.84 -12.20
CA LEU A 185 -22.79 -49.89 -13.65
C LEU A 185 -21.89 -51.05 -14.04
N VAL A 186 -20.82 -51.30 -13.28
CA VAL A 186 -19.94 -52.47 -13.50
C VAL A 186 -20.71 -53.78 -13.33
N GLU A 187 -21.51 -53.90 -12.26
CA GLU A 187 -22.32 -55.10 -12.01
C GLU A 187 -23.41 -55.29 -13.09
N SER A 188 -24.12 -54.22 -13.47
CA SER A 188 -25.12 -54.25 -14.56
C SER A 188 -24.49 -54.60 -15.91
N GLN A 189 -23.29 -54.07 -16.19
CA GLN A 189 -22.54 -54.38 -17.41
C GLN A 189 -22.06 -55.84 -17.40
N GLN A 190 -21.61 -56.37 -16.26
CA GLN A 190 -21.23 -57.77 -16.10
C GLN A 190 -22.44 -58.70 -16.29
N GLN A 191 -23.59 -58.35 -15.70
CA GLN A 191 -24.83 -59.11 -15.86
C GLN A 191 -25.29 -59.12 -17.32
N SER A 192 -25.22 -57.98 -18.01
CA SER A 192 -25.57 -57.87 -19.43
C SER A 192 -24.66 -58.73 -20.30
N GLN A 193 -23.35 -58.72 -20.04
CA GLN A 193 -22.39 -59.61 -20.71
C GLN A 193 -22.64 -61.09 -20.39
N SER A 194 -23.04 -61.44 -19.16
CA SER A 194 -23.38 -62.82 -18.81
C SER A 194 -24.64 -63.30 -19.54
N ASN A 195 -25.65 -62.43 -19.66
CA ASN A 195 -26.88 -62.75 -20.37
C ASN A 195 -26.62 -62.96 -21.86
N THR A 196 -25.82 -62.09 -22.51
CA THR A 196 -25.47 -62.27 -23.92
C THR A 196 -24.63 -63.53 -24.16
N LEU A 197 -23.69 -63.87 -23.26
CA LEU A 197 -22.96 -65.14 -23.34
C LEU A 197 -23.86 -66.36 -23.18
N SER A 198 -24.84 -66.30 -22.27
CA SER A 198 -25.86 -67.34 -22.10
C SER A 198 -26.71 -67.50 -23.35
N ASP A 199 -27.22 -66.40 -23.91
CA ASP A 199 -27.99 -66.42 -25.15
C ASP A 199 -27.15 -66.99 -26.29
N LEU A 200 -25.91 -66.53 -26.47
CA LEU A 200 -25.00 -67.10 -27.47
C LEU A 200 -24.74 -68.58 -27.23
N GLN A 201 -24.59 -69.04 -25.99
CA GLN A 201 -24.48 -70.48 -25.69
C GLN A 201 -25.76 -71.24 -26.04
N SER A 202 -26.93 -70.66 -25.79
CA SER A 202 -28.22 -71.26 -26.14
C SER A 202 -28.43 -71.31 -27.65
N GLU A 203 -28.00 -70.27 -28.38
CA GLU A 203 -28.02 -70.18 -29.82
C GLU A 203 -27.01 -71.14 -30.45
N LEU A 204 -25.81 -71.27 -29.89
CA LEU A 204 -24.84 -72.26 -30.36
C LEU A 204 -25.33 -73.69 -30.09
N LYS A 205 -25.99 -73.94 -28.95
CA LYS A 205 -26.63 -75.23 -28.67
C LYS A 205 -27.80 -75.49 -29.61
N SER A 206 -28.62 -74.48 -29.92
CA SER A 206 -29.76 -74.61 -30.81
C SER A 206 -29.31 -74.77 -32.27
N LEU A 207 -28.27 -74.04 -32.70
CA LEU A 207 -27.60 -74.20 -33.99
C LEU A 207 -26.92 -75.55 -34.09
N LYS A 208 -26.25 -76.01 -33.04
CA LYS A 208 -25.69 -77.36 -32.99
C LYS A 208 -26.80 -78.41 -33.04
N SER A 209 -27.91 -78.21 -32.34
CA SER A 209 -29.09 -79.07 -32.40
C SER A 209 -29.72 -79.05 -33.79
N LEU A 210 -29.79 -77.88 -34.43
CA LEU A 210 -30.29 -77.72 -35.80
C LEU A 210 -29.35 -78.39 -36.79
N ILE A 211 -28.04 -78.26 -36.63
CA ILE A 211 -27.04 -78.90 -37.48
C ILE A 211 -27.04 -80.41 -37.24
N SER A 212 -27.12 -80.89 -36.00
CA SER A 212 -27.27 -82.31 -35.69
C SER A 212 -28.63 -82.86 -36.15
N SER A 213 -29.70 -82.07 -36.05
CA SER A 213 -31.03 -82.41 -36.58
C SER A 213 -30.99 -82.46 -38.10
N ARG A 214 -30.30 -81.53 -38.77
CA ARG A 214 -30.17 -81.46 -40.23
C ARG A 214 -29.18 -82.48 -40.78
N GLN A 215 -28.20 -82.89 -39.99
CA GLN A 215 -27.33 -84.04 -40.25
C GLN A 215 -28.13 -85.35 -40.11
N ASN A 216 -29.16 -85.38 -39.26
CA ASN A 216 -30.03 -86.54 -39.04
C ASN A 216 -31.29 -86.56 -39.93
N THR A 217 -31.70 -85.43 -40.51
CA THR A 217 -32.79 -85.34 -41.48
C THR A 217 -32.19 -85.14 -42.86
N GLY A 218 -32.05 -86.24 -43.59
CA GLY A 218 -31.77 -86.21 -45.02
C GLY A 218 -32.74 -85.28 -45.75
N ALA A 219 -32.14 -84.46 -46.63
CA ALA A 219 -32.72 -83.75 -47.77
C ALA A 219 -34.21 -83.41 -47.71
N THR A 220 -34.54 -82.11 -47.61
CA THR A 220 -35.43 -81.41 -48.56
C THR A 220 -35.58 -79.94 -48.17
N SER A 221 -35.39 -79.07 -49.16
CA SER A 221 -35.60 -77.61 -49.11
C SER A 221 -37.10 -77.28 -49.02
N PRO A 222 -37.48 -76.08 -48.52
CA PRO A 222 -37.70 -75.01 -49.48
C PRO A 222 -37.26 -73.60 -49.01
N SER A 223 -37.03 -72.77 -50.01
CA SER A 223 -36.55 -71.39 -49.97
C SER A 223 -37.56 -70.41 -49.35
N SER A 224 -37.07 -69.40 -48.64
CA SER A 224 -37.78 -68.13 -48.43
C SER A 224 -36.80 -66.96 -48.62
N SER A 225 -37.21 -66.02 -49.46
CA SER A 225 -36.44 -64.90 -49.98
C SER A 225 -36.19 -63.82 -48.91
N ILE A 226 -34.92 -63.47 -48.73
CA ILE A 226 -34.45 -62.38 -47.87
C ILE A 226 -34.67 -61.04 -48.59
N GLN A 227 -35.51 -60.17 -48.02
CA GLN A 227 -35.56 -58.74 -48.34
C GLN A 227 -34.51 -58.02 -47.49
N ILE A 228 -33.48 -57.49 -48.15
CA ILE A 228 -32.38 -56.77 -47.53
C ILE A 228 -32.81 -55.32 -47.24
N GLY A 229 -33.04 -55.03 -45.95
CA GLY A 229 -33.21 -53.69 -45.42
C GLY A 229 -31.85 -53.08 -45.06
N LYS A 230 -31.58 -51.92 -45.64
CA LYS A 230 -30.46 -51.00 -45.34
C LYS A 230 -30.33 -50.76 -43.83
N PRO A 231 -29.12 -50.74 -43.23
CA PRO A 231 -28.95 -50.53 -41.79
C PRO A 231 -29.29 -49.07 -41.41
N GLN A 232 -30.17 -48.90 -40.41
CA GLN A 232 -30.37 -47.60 -39.75
C GLN A 232 -29.27 -47.38 -38.72
N ILE A 233 -28.62 -46.23 -38.80
CA ILE A 233 -27.63 -45.75 -37.84
C ILE A 233 -28.38 -45.04 -36.70
N PRO A 234 -28.20 -45.43 -35.43
CA PRO A 234 -28.88 -44.81 -34.29
C PRO A 234 -28.36 -43.40 -33.98
N ALA A 235 -29.24 -42.53 -33.48
CA ALA A 235 -29.04 -41.09 -33.34
C ALA A 235 -27.85 -40.64 -32.45
N TRP A 236 -27.30 -41.51 -31.59
CA TRP A 236 -26.19 -41.14 -30.71
C TRP A 236 -24.86 -40.95 -31.46
N GLN A 237 -24.72 -41.49 -32.67
CA GLN A 237 -23.48 -41.39 -33.45
C GLN A 237 -23.31 -40.03 -34.17
N LEU A 238 -24.35 -39.19 -34.21
CA LEU A 238 -24.33 -37.86 -34.84
C LEU A 238 -23.96 -36.72 -33.87
N ALA A 239 -23.91 -36.98 -32.57
CA ALA A 239 -23.68 -35.95 -31.55
C ALA A 239 -22.19 -35.58 -31.34
N THR A 240 -21.25 -36.39 -31.82
CA THR A 240 -19.80 -36.18 -31.57
C THR A 240 -19.09 -35.33 -32.62
N ALA A 241 -19.76 -34.89 -33.68
CA ALA A 241 -19.12 -34.18 -34.80
C ALA A 241 -19.12 -32.64 -34.70
N ASN A 242 -19.75 -32.04 -33.67
CA ASN A 242 -19.94 -30.58 -33.61
C ASN A 242 -19.14 -29.86 -32.51
N GLY A 243 -18.05 -30.46 -32.03
CA GLY A 243 -17.18 -29.90 -30.99
C GLY A 243 -15.80 -29.53 -31.52
N ALA A 244 -15.67 -28.52 -32.38
CA ALA A 244 -14.39 -27.88 -32.69
C ALA A 244 -14.58 -26.47 -33.26
N THR A 245 -14.80 -25.48 -32.39
CA THR A 245 -14.60 -24.06 -32.74
C THR A 245 -13.47 -23.51 -31.87
N SER A 246 -12.32 -23.30 -32.51
CA SER A 246 -11.14 -22.61 -31.96
C SER A 246 -11.44 -21.13 -31.65
N PRO A 247 -10.74 -20.50 -30.70
CA PRO A 247 -10.87 -19.07 -30.44
C PRO A 247 -10.00 -18.27 -31.42
N SER A 248 -10.60 -17.36 -32.19
CA SER A 248 -9.87 -16.37 -32.98
C SER A 248 -9.61 -15.13 -32.12
N THR A 249 -8.36 -14.95 -31.70
CA THR A 249 -7.83 -13.68 -31.20
C THR A 249 -7.73 -12.70 -32.35
N ASN A 250 -8.46 -11.58 -32.28
CA ASN A 250 -8.19 -10.42 -33.13
C ASN A 250 -8.25 -9.17 -32.25
N SER A 251 -7.08 -8.65 -31.91
CA SER A 251 -6.89 -7.38 -31.22
C SER A 251 -6.44 -6.38 -32.27
N GLN A 252 -7.22 -5.32 -32.44
CA GLN A 252 -6.83 -4.07 -33.09
C GLN A 252 -6.81 -2.97 -32.02
#